data_AF-A0ABD0ML74-F1
#
_entry.id   AF-A0ABD0ML74-F1
#
_cell.length_a   1.000
_cell.length_b   1.000
_cell.length_c   1.000
_cell.angle_alpha   90.00
_cell.angle_beta   90.00
_cell.angle_gamma   90.00
#
_symmetry.space_group_name_H-M   'P 1'
#
loop_
_entity.id
_entity.type
_entity.pdbx_description
1 polymer ?
#
loop_
_entity_poly.entity_id
_entity_poly.type
_entity_poly.pdbx_seq_one_letter_code
_entity_poly.pdbx_strand_id
1 'polypeptide(L)'
;IRLVSGSDLCCGRVEIRYNGQWGTVCDDNWDLNDTAVVCRQLQCGSAISAPQSAAFGQGSGSIWLDDVGCSGSEGTLTQCSHHGLGTHDCNHGEDAGVVCSGELQMPSFSLTSTHAVVSRGENIQFRCTTPKPRCNVNAKFQLFRNGLTVSSQTNVSGVTFNHNVDVSHQGSYSCQYSYQNNIKSPYSNTVNITV
;
A
#
# COMPACT_ATOMS: atom_id res chain seq x y z
N ILE A 1 -10.72 -17.92 2.48
CA ILE A 1 -10.61 -16.63 1.78
C ILE A 1 -9.36 -16.66 0.92
N ARG A 2 -9.36 -16.02 -0.25
CA ARG A 2 -8.19 -15.82 -1.12
C ARG A 2 -8.30 -14.48 -1.82
N LEU A 3 -7.15 -13.98 -2.30
CA LEU A 3 -7.09 -12.80 -3.14
C LEU A 3 -6.70 -13.21 -4.56
N VAL A 4 -7.41 -12.67 -5.55
CA VAL A 4 -7.23 -13.01 -6.97
C VAL A 4 -6.93 -11.75 -7.77
N SER A 5 -6.13 -11.90 -8.84
CA SER A 5 -5.78 -10.81 -9.78
C SER A 5 -5.02 -9.63 -9.16
N GLY A 6 -4.39 -9.82 -8.01
CA GLY A 6 -3.42 -8.87 -7.44
C GLY A 6 -2.00 -9.11 -7.94
N SER A 7 -1.10 -8.15 -7.67
CA SER A 7 0.34 -8.28 -7.96
C SER A 7 1.08 -9.20 -6.99
N ASP A 8 0.49 -9.51 -5.84
CA ASP A 8 0.99 -10.50 -4.89
C ASP A 8 -0.14 -11.11 -4.05
N LEU A 9 0.21 -11.93 -3.05
CA LEU A 9 -0.75 -12.62 -2.17
C LEU A 9 -1.49 -11.70 -1.19
N CYS A 10 -1.12 -10.42 -1.10
CA CYS A 10 -1.63 -9.46 -0.12
C CYS A 10 -2.44 -8.32 -0.75
N CYS A 11 -2.86 -8.49 -2.01
CA CYS A 11 -3.90 -7.68 -2.61
C CYS A 11 -4.63 -8.44 -3.70
N GLY A 12 -5.79 -7.93 -4.10
CA GLY A 12 -6.60 -8.52 -5.15
C GLY A 12 -8.08 -8.45 -4.83
N ARG A 13 -8.89 -8.98 -5.75
CA ARG A 13 -10.32 -9.22 -5.53
C ARG A 13 -10.50 -10.24 -4.41
N VAL A 14 -11.45 -9.98 -3.52
CA VAL A 14 -11.76 -10.87 -2.40
C VAL A 14 -12.65 -12.01 -2.87
N GLU A 15 -12.23 -13.24 -2.61
CA GLU A 15 -13.07 -14.41 -2.80
C GLU A 15 -13.12 -15.26 -1.53
N ILE A 16 -14.32 -15.71 -1.17
CA ILE A 16 -14.54 -16.64 -0.06
C ILE A 16 -15.03 -17.99 -0.57
N ARG A 17 -14.81 -19.03 0.24
CA ARG A 17 -15.23 -20.39 -0.09
C ARG A 17 -16.39 -20.78 0.81
N TYR A 18 -17.53 -21.08 0.21
CA TYR A 18 -18.73 -21.54 0.90
C TYR A 18 -19.33 -22.72 0.14
N ASN A 19 -19.78 -23.75 0.87
CA ASN A 19 -20.30 -25.01 0.29
C ASN A 19 -19.44 -25.61 -0.83
N GLY A 20 -18.11 -25.54 -0.66
CA GLY A 20 -17.14 -26.08 -1.61
C GLY A 20 -16.85 -25.19 -2.83
N GLN A 21 -17.63 -24.14 -3.06
CA GLN A 21 -17.51 -23.22 -4.20
C GLN A 21 -16.88 -21.89 -3.80
N TRP A 22 -16.11 -21.31 -4.72
CA TRP A 22 -15.59 -19.94 -4.58
C TRP A 22 -16.60 -18.95 -5.13
N GLY A 23 -16.65 -17.78 -4.51
CA GLY A 23 -17.45 -16.64 -4.96
C GLY A 23 -16.90 -15.35 -4.39
N THR A 24 -17.34 -14.24 -4.97
CA THR A 24 -16.83 -12.89 -4.67
C THR A 24 -17.59 -12.24 -3.52
N VAL A 25 -17.23 -11.00 -3.21
CA VAL A 25 -17.85 -10.15 -2.19
C VAL A 25 -18.24 -8.85 -2.89
N CYS A 26 -19.46 -8.35 -2.67
CA CYS A 26 -19.89 -7.06 -3.18
C CYS A 26 -19.22 -5.91 -2.43
N ASP A 27 -19.07 -4.76 -3.09
CA ASP A 27 -18.43 -3.57 -2.58
C ASP A 27 -19.38 -2.58 -1.87
N ASP A 28 -20.67 -2.89 -1.80
CA ASP A 28 -21.64 -2.12 -1.01
C ASP A 28 -21.23 -2.13 0.47
N ASN A 29 -21.11 -0.91 1.01
CA ASN A 29 -20.54 -0.61 2.34
C ASN A 29 -19.09 -1.07 2.59
N TRP A 30 -18.38 -1.57 1.57
CA TRP A 30 -17.03 -2.11 1.70
C TRP A 30 -15.99 -1.06 2.11
N ASP A 31 -15.39 -1.24 3.28
CA ASP A 31 -14.53 -0.24 3.90
C ASP A 31 -13.17 -0.79 4.43
N LEU A 32 -12.44 0.08 5.13
CA LEU A 32 -11.14 -0.24 5.70
C LEU A 32 -11.21 -1.22 6.89
N ASN A 33 -12.31 -1.29 7.61
CA ASN A 33 -12.52 -2.27 8.69
C ASN A 33 -12.70 -3.67 8.10
N ASP A 34 -13.45 -3.80 7.00
CA ASP A 34 -13.60 -5.07 6.29
C ASP A 34 -12.26 -5.54 5.74
N THR A 35 -11.54 -4.60 5.10
CA THR A 35 -10.17 -4.83 4.62
C THR A 35 -9.25 -5.25 5.77
N ALA A 36 -9.36 -4.66 6.96
CA ALA A 36 -8.54 -5.02 8.11
C ALA A 36 -8.78 -6.46 8.57
N VAL A 37 -10.04 -6.92 8.55
CA VAL A 37 -10.38 -8.32 8.84
C VAL A 37 -9.77 -9.25 7.79
N VAL A 38 -9.90 -8.93 6.49
CA VAL A 38 -9.31 -9.73 5.41
C VAL A 38 -7.78 -9.80 5.52
N CYS A 39 -7.12 -8.66 5.70
CA CYS A 39 -5.67 -8.59 5.81
C CYS A 39 -5.14 -9.36 7.02
N ARG A 40 -5.84 -9.30 8.16
CA ARG A 40 -5.51 -10.10 9.35
C ARG A 40 -5.75 -11.59 9.11
N GLN A 41 -6.89 -11.97 8.54
CA GLN A 41 -7.25 -13.36 8.25
C GLN A 41 -6.22 -14.04 7.32
N LEU A 42 -5.64 -13.27 6.39
CA LEU A 42 -4.59 -13.72 5.47
C LEU A 42 -3.16 -13.53 5.98
N GLN A 43 -2.97 -12.95 7.18
CA GLN A 43 -1.66 -12.63 7.75
C GLN A 43 -0.82 -11.69 6.86
N CYS A 44 -1.49 -10.75 6.19
CA CYS A 44 -0.91 -9.80 5.24
C CYS A 44 -0.66 -8.40 5.85
N GLY A 45 -0.62 -8.30 7.18
CA GLY A 45 -0.36 -7.04 7.88
C GLY A 45 -1.59 -6.12 7.93
N SER A 46 -1.38 -4.82 7.80
CA SER A 46 -2.41 -3.79 7.99
C SER A 46 -3.16 -3.47 6.70
N ALA A 47 -4.41 -3.03 6.81
CA ALA A 47 -5.21 -2.53 5.68
C ALA A 47 -4.62 -1.21 5.13
N ILE A 48 -4.36 -1.16 3.82
CA ILE A 48 -3.94 0.05 3.10
C ILE A 48 -5.14 0.70 2.40
N SER A 49 -5.94 -0.09 1.69
CA SER A 49 -7.11 0.41 0.97
C SER A 49 -8.16 -0.68 0.76
N ALA A 50 -9.40 -0.23 0.55
CA ALA A 50 -10.57 -1.03 0.21
C ALA A 50 -11.01 -0.74 -1.24
N PRO A 51 -10.35 -1.27 -2.29
CA PRO A 51 -10.77 -1.04 -3.66
C PRO A 51 -12.19 -1.57 -3.92
N GLN A 52 -12.94 -0.79 -4.68
CA GLN A 52 -14.31 -1.07 -5.09
C GLN A 52 -14.36 -1.14 -6.63
N SER A 53 -15.54 -1.39 -7.17
CA SER A 53 -15.91 -1.39 -8.59
C SER A 53 -15.03 -2.32 -9.43
N ALA A 54 -14.83 -3.54 -8.94
CA ALA A 54 -14.02 -4.57 -9.61
C ALA A 54 -12.61 -4.06 -10.00
N ALA A 55 -11.95 -3.28 -9.14
CA ALA A 55 -10.62 -2.72 -9.41
C ALA A 55 -9.54 -3.76 -9.77
N PHE A 56 -9.73 -5.02 -9.34
CA PHE A 56 -8.87 -6.16 -9.70
C PHE A 56 -9.49 -7.06 -10.78
N GLY A 57 -10.40 -6.50 -11.58
CA GLY A 57 -11.21 -7.20 -12.55
C GLY A 57 -12.39 -7.94 -11.93
N GLN A 58 -13.40 -8.18 -12.74
CA GLN A 58 -14.59 -8.94 -12.38
C GLN A 58 -14.24 -10.39 -12.09
N GLY A 59 -14.88 -10.96 -11.08
CA GLY A 59 -14.96 -12.38 -10.84
C GLY A 59 -16.06 -13.04 -11.66
N SER A 60 -16.45 -14.23 -11.22
CA SER A 60 -17.46 -15.05 -11.88
C SER A 60 -18.12 -15.98 -10.88
N GLY A 61 -19.36 -16.39 -11.16
CA GLY A 61 -20.08 -17.35 -10.35
C GLY A 61 -20.94 -16.66 -9.30
N SER A 62 -20.88 -17.14 -8.07
CA SER A 62 -21.68 -16.59 -6.97
C SER A 62 -21.00 -15.35 -6.37
N ILE A 63 -21.80 -14.38 -5.95
CA ILE A 63 -21.40 -13.35 -4.99
C ILE A 63 -21.89 -13.85 -3.62
N TRP A 64 -20.98 -14.10 -2.69
CA TRP A 64 -21.32 -14.74 -1.43
C TRP A 64 -21.65 -13.77 -0.30
N LEU A 65 -21.09 -12.58 -0.31
CA LEU A 65 -21.31 -11.58 0.73
C LEU A 65 -21.66 -10.23 0.11
N ASP A 66 -22.49 -9.49 0.83
CA ASP A 66 -23.00 -8.18 0.47
C ASP A 66 -23.35 -7.40 1.76
N ASP A 67 -23.26 -6.07 1.68
CA ASP A 67 -23.27 -5.12 2.80
C ASP A 67 -22.45 -5.61 3.99
N VAL A 68 -21.19 -5.94 3.72
CA VAL A 68 -20.29 -6.37 4.77
C VAL A 68 -20.02 -5.19 5.70
N GLY A 69 -20.35 -5.36 6.97
CA GLY A 69 -20.15 -4.36 8.02
C GLY A 69 -19.31 -4.92 9.16
N CYS A 70 -17.99 -4.90 9.01
CA CYS A 70 -17.06 -5.28 10.07
C CYS A 70 -16.82 -4.11 11.05
N SER A 71 -16.61 -4.45 12.32
CA SER A 71 -16.01 -3.55 13.32
C SER A 71 -14.49 -3.42 13.16
N GLY A 72 -13.87 -4.33 12.40
CA GLY A 72 -12.43 -4.43 12.20
C GLY A 72 -11.74 -5.41 13.16
N SER A 73 -12.48 -6.04 14.06
CA SER A 73 -11.95 -6.92 15.13
C SER A 73 -12.27 -8.41 14.94
N GLU A 74 -13.11 -8.74 13.96
CA GLU A 74 -13.59 -10.08 13.65
C GLU A 74 -12.45 -11.03 13.24
N GLY A 75 -12.54 -12.31 13.59
CA GLY A 75 -11.51 -13.30 13.23
C GLY A 75 -11.53 -13.65 11.75
N THR A 76 -12.70 -13.61 11.11
CA THR A 76 -12.90 -13.93 9.70
C THR A 76 -13.96 -13.03 9.08
N LEU A 77 -13.88 -12.76 7.78
CA LEU A 77 -14.83 -11.90 7.07
C LEU A 77 -16.29 -12.34 7.23
N THR A 78 -16.57 -13.65 7.25
CA THR A 78 -17.92 -14.22 7.41
C THR A 78 -18.50 -14.07 8.82
N GLN A 79 -17.78 -13.46 9.77
CA GLN A 79 -18.29 -13.14 11.10
C GLN A 79 -18.79 -11.69 11.20
N CYS A 80 -18.49 -10.86 10.20
CA CYS A 80 -19.00 -9.50 10.13
C CYS A 80 -20.50 -9.50 9.83
N SER A 81 -21.17 -8.38 10.11
CA SER A 81 -22.57 -8.22 9.69
C SER A 81 -22.67 -8.28 8.17
N HIS A 82 -23.70 -8.95 7.65
CA HIS A 82 -23.98 -9.08 6.21
C HIS A 82 -25.42 -9.58 5.99
N HIS A 83 -25.99 -9.43 4.79
CA HIS A 83 -27.37 -9.85 4.48
C HIS A 83 -27.63 -11.36 4.43
N GLY A 84 -26.56 -12.17 4.50
CA GLY A 84 -26.61 -13.62 4.45
C GLY A 84 -25.86 -14.15 3.24
N LEU A 85 -25.39 -15.40 3.31
CA LEU A 85 -24.56 -15.97 2.26
C LEU A 85 -25.35 -16.19 0.97
N GLY A 86 -24.92 -15.52 -0.11
CA GLY A 86 -25.56 -15.62 -1.43
C GLY A 86 -26.80 -14.74 -1.60
N THR A 87 -27.11 -13.89 -0.62
CA THR A 87 -28.15 -12.86 -0.73
C THR A 87 -27.46 -11.53 -1.07
N HIS A 88 -27.73 -11.01 -2.27
CA HIS A 88 -27.18 -9.74 -2.75
C HIS A 88 -28.06 -9.19 -3.88
N ASP A 89 -27.94 -7.91 -4.20
CA ASP A 89 -28.48 -7.30 -5.43
C ASP A 89 -27.39 -6.80 -6.40
N CYS A 90 -26.12 -7.03 -6.05
CA CYS A 90 -24.97 -6.67 -6.87
C CYS A 90 -24.73 -7.54 -8.12
N ASN A 91 -23.89 -7.03 -9.01
CA ASN A 91 -23.26 -7.74 -10.11
C ASN A 91 -21.72 -7.74 -9.99
N HIS A 92 -21.00 -8.51 -10.81
CA HIS A 92 -19.53 -8.60 -10.68
C HIS A 92 -18.76 -7.30 -11.01
N GLY A 93 -19.42 -6.29 -11.56
CA GLY A 93 -18.86 -4.94 -11.66
C GLY A 93 -18.62 -4.28 -10.28
N GLU A 94 -19.23 -4.83 -9.24
CA GLU A 94 -19.19 -4.37 -7.83
C GLU A 94 -18.33 -5.31 -6.97
N ASP A 95 -17.47 -6.13 -7.57
CA ASP A 95 -16.63 -7.02 -6.77
C ASP A 95 -15.57 -6.25 -5.96
N ALA A 96 -15.59 -6.45 -4.65
CA ALA A 96 -14.69 -5.83 -3.69
C ALA A 96 -13.26 -6.36 -3.80
N GLY A 97 -12.30 -5.46 -3.57
CA GLY A 97 -10.88 -5.75 -3.49
C GLY A 97 -10.26 -5.33 -2.16
N VAL A 98 -9.04 -5.79 -1.91
CA VAL A 98 -8.23 -5.35 -0.78
C VAL A 98 -6.81 -5.03 -1.22
N VAL A 99 -6.19 -4.08 -0.52
CA VAL A 99 -4.74 -3.92 -0.50
C VAL A 99 -4.27 -3.93 0.95
N CYS A 100 -3.42 -4.90 1.28
CA CYS A 100 -2.77 -5.01 2.57
C CYS A 100 -1.32 -4.53 2.50
N SER A 101 -0.73 -4.19 3.64
CA SER A 101 0.66 -3.75 3.73
C SER A 101 1.66 -4.81 3.30
N GLY A 102 1.32 -6.09 3.47
CA GLY A 102 2.28 -7.18 3.45
C GLY A 102 3.48 -6.87 4.34
N GLU A 103 4.61 -7.48 4.02
CA GLU A 103 5.90 -7.10 4.57
C GLU A 103 6.46 -5.88 3.82
N LEU A 104 6.64 -4.76 4.51
CA LEU A 104 7.24 -3.56 3.93
C LEU A 104 8.76 -3.64 3.98
N GLN A 105 9.39 -3.55 2.81
CA GLN A 105 10.84 -3.62 2.68
C GLN A 105 11.49 -2.25 2.82
N MET A 106 12.78 -2.23 3.16
CA MET A 106 13.57 -1.01 3.12
C MET A 106 13.56 -0.38 1.72
N PRO A 107 13.39 0.95 1.59
CA PRO A 107 13.54 1.61 0.32
C PRO A 107 14.98 1.57 -0.19
N SER A 108 15.13 1.44 -1.51
CA SER A 108 16.42 1.69 -2.17
C SER A 108 16.63 3.19 -2.29
N PHE A 109 17.73 3.67 -1.70
CA PHE A 109 18.06 5.10 -1.64
C PHE A 109 19.47 5.35 -2.16
N SER A 110 19.57 6.22 -3.16
CA SER A 110 20.84 6.55 -3.81
C SER A 110 20.92 8.03 -4.18
N LEU A 111 22.13 8.59 -4.10
CA LEU A 111 22.47 9.84 -4.73
C LEU A 111 22.80 9.57 -6.21
N THR A 112 22.15 10.28 -7.12
CA THR A 112 22.38 10.13 -8.57
C THR A 112 23.51 11.03 -9.08
N SER A 113 24.11 11.89 -8.23
CA SER A 113 25.32 12.64 -8.58
C SER A 113 26.55 11.72 -8.55
N THR A 114 27.52 12.00 -9.43
CA THR A 114 28.77 11.23 -9.56
C THR A 114 29.76 11.48 -8.42
N HIS A 115 29.53 12.50 -7.57
CA HIS A 115 30.45 12.90 -6.50
C HIS A 115 29.73 13.07 -5.15
N ALA A 116 30.33 12.53 -4.09
CA ALA A 116 29.84 12.69 -2.70
C ALA A 116 30.24 14.04 -2.07
N VAL A 117 31.27 14.69 -2.64
CA VAL A 117 31.63 16.08 -2.34
C VAL A 117 31.01 16.92 -3.45
N VAL A 118 30.13 17.84 -3.06
CA VAL A 118 29.30 18.61 -3.99
C VAL A 118 29.60 20.08 -3.85
N SER A 119 29.72 20.78 -4.98
CA SER A 119 30.06 22.19 -4.99
C SER A 119 28.82 23.05 -4.73
N ARG A 120 29.04 24.26 -4.19
CA ARG A 120 27.97 25.25 -4.04
C ARG A 120 27.32 25.54 -5.40
N GLY A 121 25.99 25.49 -5.44
CA GLY A 121 25.20 25.70 -6.66
C GLY A 121 25.00 24.44 -7.52
N GLU A 122 25.58 23.30 -7.15
CA GLU A 122 25.35 22.03 -7.84
C GLU A 122 23.92 21.52 -7.59
N ASN A 123 23.32 20.91 -8.62
CA ASN A 123 22.02 20.24 -8.47
C ASN A 123 22.26 18.76 -8.16
N ILE A 124 21.82 18.34 -6.97
CA ILE A 124 21.88 16.94 -6.56
C ILE A 124 20.51 16.29 -6.62
N GLN A 125 20.50 15.01 -6.94
CA GLN A 125 19.29 14.21 -7.04
C GLN A 125 19.37 13.03 -6.10
N PHE A 126 18.39 12.93 -5.20
CA PHE A 126 18.20 11.73 -4.39
C PHE A 126 17.08 10.89 -4.99
N ARG A 127 17.39 9.66 -5.37
CA ARG A 127 16.41 8.70 -5.85
C ARG A 127 16.00 7.78 -4.70
N CYS A 128 14.70 7.72 -4.44
CA CYS A 128 14.12 6.84 -3.43
C CYS A 128 13.03 5.99 -4.04
N THR A 129 13.13 4.67 -3.91
CA THR A 129 12.22 3.71 -4.56
C THR A 129 11.85 2.60 -3.59
N THR A 130 10.63 2.06 -3.72
CA THR A 130 10.23 0.84 -3.02
C THR A 130 10.53 -0.38 -3.90
N PRO A 131 11.21 -1.42 -3.38
CA PRO A 131 11.48 -2.64 -4.15
C PRO A 131 10.21 -3.38 -4.56
N LYS A 132 9.15 -3.25 -3.75
CA LYS A 132 7.87 -3.94 -3.94
C LYS A 132 6.70 -2.95 -3.77
N PRO A 133 6.33 -2.23 -4.84
CA PRO A 133 5.15 -1.36 -4.86
C PRO A 133 3.87 -2.12 -4.49
N ARG A 134 2.98 -1.50 -3.72
CA ARG A 134 1.73 -2.14 -3.29
C ARG A 134 0.61 -1.88 -4.29
N CYS A 135 0.44 -2.80 -5.24
CA CYS A 135 -0.80 -2.96 -6.02
C CYS A 135 -1.32 -1.67 -6.65
N ASN A 136 -0.40 -0.91 -7.23
CA ASN A 136 -0.63 0.40 -7.85
C ASN A 136 -1.19 1.50 -6.90
N VAL A 137 -1.06 1.31 -5.59
CA VAL A 137 -1.38 2.33 -4.58
C VAL A 137 -0.21 3.29 -4.43
N ASN A 138 -0.54 4.57 -4.39
CA ASN A 138 0.39 5.65 -4.14
C ASN A 138 0.98 5.58 -2.71
N ALA A 139 2.30 5.60 -2.60
CA ALA A 139 3.04 5.75 -1.35
C ALA A 139 3.59 7.18 -1.22
N LYS A 140 3.59 7.72 0.00
CA LYS A 140 4.27 8.97 0.33
C LYS A 140 5.73 8.67 0.65
N PHE A 141 6.64 9.13 -0.21
CA PHE A 141 8.07 9.09 0.02
C PHE A 141 8.51 10.38 0.72
N GLN A 142 9.30 10.24 1.78
CA GLN A 142 9.83 11.34 2.56
C GLN A 142 11.36 11.29 2.57
N LEU A 143 11.98 12.41 2.23
CA LEU A 143 13.42 12.63 2.37
C LEU A 143 13.68 13.27 3.74
N PHE A 144 14.64 12.71 4.46
CA PHE A 144 15.07 13.18 5.77
C PHE A 144 16.51 13.68 5.69
N ARG A 145 16.80 14.77 6.41
CA ARG A 145 18.15 15.28 6.67
C ARG A 145 18.35 15.39 8.17
N ASN A 146 19.34 14.70 8.71
CA ASN A 146 19.61 14.63 10.15
C ASN A 146 18.35 14.26 10.97
N GLY A 147 17.52 13.37 10.43
CA GLY A 147 16.26 12.92 11.05
C GLY A 147 15.05 13.84 10.83
N LEU A 148 15.22 15.03 10.25
CA LEU A 148 14.12 15.96 9.96
C LEU A 148 13.63 15.80 8.52
N THR A 149 12.31 15.76 8.31
CA THR A 149 11.75 15.75 6.95
C THR A 149 12.07 17.06 6.24
N VAL A 150 12.70 16.98 5.06
CA VAL A 150 13.04 18.13 4.23
C VAL A 150 12.22 18.19 2.94
N SER A 151 11.73 17.04 2.46
CA SER A 151 10.88 16.97 1.28
C SER A 151 9.99 15.74 1.34
N SER A 152 8.86 15.78 0.64
CA SER A 152 8.01 14.61 0.44
C SER A 152 7.31 14.66 -0.90
N GLN A 153 7.13 13.50 -1.52
CA GLN A 153 6.44 13.33 -2.78
C GLN A 153 5.66 12.02 -2.77
N THR A 154 4.63 11.90 -3.60
CA THR A 154 3.80 10.70 -3.67
C THR A 154 3.95 10.05 -5.05
N ASN A 155 4.17 8.74 -5.07
CA ASN A 155 4.24 7.95 -6.29
C ASN A 155 3.96 6.48 -5.98
N VAL A 156 3.75 5.64 -7.00
CA VAL A 156 3.52 4.20 -6.82
C VAL A 156 4.81 3.46 -6.46
N SER A 157 5.93 3.78 -7.14
CA SER A 157 7.15 2.98 -7.04
C SER A 157 8.39 3.75 -6.59
N GLY A 158 8.41 5.07 -6.75
CA GLY A 158 9.51 5.89 -6.27
C GLY A 158 9.47 7.31 -6.80
N VAL A 159 10.38 8.12 -6.26
CA VAL A 159 10.48 9.56 -6.53
C VAL A 159 11.95 9.97 -6.66
N THR A 160 12.16 11.11 -7.31
CA THR A 160 13.46 11.77 -7.36
C THR A 160 13.32 13.15 -6.72
N PHE A 161 14.11 13.41 -5.67
CA PHE A 161 14.16 14.70 -5.00
C PHE A 161 15.32 15.52 -5.58
N ASN A 162 15.01 16.67 -6.16
CA ASN A 162 16.00 17.61 -6.69
C ASN A 162 16.31 18.66 -5.62
N HIS A 163 17.58 18.88 -5.32
CA HIS A 163 18.05 19.93 -4.42
C HIS A 163 19.19 20.72 -5.04
N ASN A 164 19.13 22.04 -4.94
CA ASN A 164 20.25 22.92 -5.25
C ASN A 164 21.10 23.09 -3.99
N VAL A 165 22.36 22.65 -4.06
CA VAL A 165 23.25 22.59 -2.89
C VAL A 165 23.73 23.98 -2.51
N ASP A 166 23.57 24.29 -1.22
CA ASP A 166 24.20 25.41 -0.51
C ASP A 166 24.77 24.89 0.81
N VAL A 167 25.64 25.64 1.50
CA VAL A 167 26.32 25.21 2.76
C VAL A 167 25.38 24.66 3.83
N SER A 168 24.12 25.08 3.83
CA SER A 168 23.07 24.56 4.73
C SER A 168 22.60 23.12 4.42
N HIS A 169 23.09 22.50 3.35
CA HIS A 169 22.72 21.16 2.89
C HIS A 169 23.70 20.06 3.30
N GLN A 170 24.74 20.38 4.09
CA GLN A 170 25.54 19.35 4.74
C GLN A 170 24.68 18.51 5.69
N GLY A 171 24.88 17.18 5.65
CA GLY A 171 24.21 16.30 6.60
C GLY A 171 24.06 14.86 6.12
N SER A 172 23.37 14.10 6.97
CA SER A 172 23.02 12.70 6.78
C SER A 172 21.61 12.61 6.18
N TYR A 173 21.51 12.08 4.97
CA TYR A 173 20.26 11.94 4.23
C TYR A 173 19.77 10.49 4.25
N SER A 174 18.47 10.31 4.46
CA SER A 174 17.80 9.00 4.37
C SER A 174 16.40 9.18 3.79
N CYS A 175 15.77 8.07 3.41
CA CYS A 175 14.42 8.05 2.89
C CYS A 175 13.55 7.01 3.61
N GLN A 176 12.26 7.29 3.67
CA GLN A 176 11.23 6.35 4.09
C GLN A 176 10.02 6.52 3.18
N TYR A 177 9.29 5.45 2.92
CA TYR A 177 7.95 5.54 2.32
C TYR A 177 6.88 5.06 3.30
N SER A 178 5.69 5.63 3.16
CA SER A 178 4.52 5.26 3.94
C SER A 178 3.26 5.22 3.10
N TYR A 179 2.30 4.41 3.54
CA TYR A 179 0.94 4.39 3.00
C TYR A 179 0.00 5.17 3.92
N GLN A 180 -1.28 5.21 3.55
CA GLN A 180 -2.34 5.74 4.41
C GLN A 180 -2.32 5.06 5.80
N ASN A 181 -2.87 5.74 6.81
CA ASN A 181 -2.90 5.28 8.21
C ASN A 181 -1.53 5.13 8.89
N ASN A 182 -0.51 5.89 8.45
CA ASN A 182 0.84 5.88 9.03
C ASN A 182 1.54 4.50 9.01
N ILE A 183 1.18 3.63 8.06
CA ILE A 183 1.89 2.38 7.82
C ILE A 183 3.22 2.73 7.14
N LYS A 184 4.32 2.64 7.89
CA LYS A 184 5.65 3.08 7.47
C LYS A 184 6.56 1.90 7.17
N SER A 185 7.34 2.02 6.10
CA SER A 185 8.51 1.17 5.87
C SER A 185 9.61 1.45 6.91
N PRO A 186 10.61 0.57 7.05
CA PRO A 186 11.86 0.95 7.69
C PRO A 186 12.55 2.10 6.93
N TYR A 187 13.46 2.81 7.60
CA TYR A 187 14.30 3.80 6.93
C TYR A 187 15.28 3.11 5.97
N SER A 188 15.64 3.79 4.88
CA SER A 188 16.72 3.36 3.97
C SER A 188 18.09 3.42 4.66
N ASN A 189 19.12 3.01 3.91
CA ASN A 189 20.49 3.43 4.19
C ASN A 189 20.64 4.96 4.16
N THR A 190 21.74 5.43 4.72
CA THR A 190 22.10 6.85 4.76
C THR A 190 23.08 7.21 3.66
N VAL A 191 22.96 8.42 3.11
CA VAL A 191 23.96 9.08 2.28
C VAL A 191 24.41 10.37 2.98
N ASN A 192 25.71 10.54 3.19
CA ASN A 192 26.26 11.75 3.77
C ASN A 192 26.70 12.71 2.67
N ILE A 193 26.32 13.98 2.80
CA ILE A 193 26.76 15.06 1.92
C ILE A 193 27.68 15.99 2.70
N THR A 194 28.81 16.33 2.11
CA THR A 194 29.73 17.37 2.57
C THR A 194 29.86 18.43 1.47
N VAL A 195 29.77 19.70 1.86
CA VAL A 195 29.84 20.89 1.00
C VAL A 195 31.11 21.65 1.33
#